data_AF-A0A9E3FDG4-F1
#
_entry.id   AF-A0A9E3FDG4-F1
#
_cell.length_a   1.000
_cell.length_b   1.000
_cell.length_c   1.000
_cell.angle_alpha   90.00
_cell.angle_beta   90.00
_cell.angle_gamma   90.00
#
_symmetry.space_group_name_H-M   'P 1'
#
loop_
_entity.id
_entity.type
_entity.pdbx_description
1 polymer ?
#
loop_
_entity_poly.entity_id
_entity_poly.type
_entity_poly.pdbx_seq_one_letter_code
_entity_poly.pdbx_strand_id
1 'polypeptide(L)'
;MMPEEQELETPLERAGRTEALAETGRAQDARDEQEADVLVADIDTYVAETDPASLPQAEAELDAWEIPTDPRGAGAGADNDTPLVPVFAAQTEAEAAIVRGLLEAQGIPTTLDGLPTRALGNVFQAGEDRWGDILVPAGQADEARALLSAAPAGESMNPERT
;
A
#
# COMPACT_ATOMS: atom_id res chain seq x y z
N MET A 1 -11.61 -6.32 -43.87
CA MET A 1 -12.23 -7.36 -43.03
C MET A 1 -11.60 -8.67 -43.48
N MET A 2 -10.50 -9.06 -42.86
CA MET A 2 -9.76 -10.28 -43.19
C MET A 2 -10.24 -11.37 -42.22
N PRO A 3 -10.60 -12.57 -42.71
CA PRO A 3 -10.96 -13.68 -41.83
C PRO A 3 -9.70 -14.14 -41.08
N GLU A 4 -9.80 -14.27 -39.76
CA GLU A 4 -8.78 -14.92 -38.94
C GLU A 4 -8.67 -16.38 -39.37
N GLU A 5 -7.49 -16.77 -39.86
CA GLU A 5 -7.12 -18.16 -40.11
C GLU A 5 -7.02 -18.87 -38.76
N GLN A 6 -8.10 -19.53 -38.35
CA GLN A 6 -8.06 -20.45 -37.22
C GLN A 6 -7.27 -21.70 -37.65
N GLU A 7 -5.99 -21.73 -37.32
CA GLU A 7 -5.15 -22.92 -37.46
C GLU A 7 -5.78 -24.05 -36.64
N LEU A 8 -6.37 -25.03 -37.34
CA LEU A 8 -6.96 -26.21 -36.75
C LEU A 8 -5.83 -27.12 -36.23
N GLU A 9 -5.47 -26.95 -34.96
CA GLU A 9 -4.55 -27.86 -34.28
C GLU A 9 -5.01 -29.31 -34.48
N THR A 10 -4.08 -30.15 -34.92
CA THR A 10 -4.40 -31.54 -35.21
C THR A 10 -4.70 -32.30 -33.91
N PRO A 11 -5.58 -33.32 -33.95
CA PRO A 11 -5.91 -34.11 -32.75
C PRO A 11 -4.69 -34.72 -32.04
N LEU A 12 -3.61 -34.96 -32.80
CA LEU A 12 -2.35 -35.49 -32.30
C LEU A 12 -1.57 -34.45 -31.48
N GLU A 13 -1.54 -33.19 -31.93
CA GLU A 13 -0.90 -32.08 -31.23
C GLU A 13 -1.64 -31.71 -29.94
N ARG A 14 -2.98 -31.79 -29.95
CA ARG A 14 -3.79 -31.58 -28.73
C ARG A 14 -3.51 -32.64 -27.66
N ALA A 15 -3.34 -33.92 -28.05
CA ALA A 15 -3.04 -35.01 -27.12
C ALA A 15 -1.64 -34.85 -26.47
N GLY A 16 -0.63 -34.48 -27.26
CA GLY A 16 0.72 -34.22 -26.76
C GLY A 16 0.77 -33.04 -25.76
N ARG A 17 0.00 -31.96 -26.01
CA ARG A 17 -0.08 -30.83 -25.08
C ARG A 17 -0.71 -31.20 -23.74
N THR A 18 -1.74 -32.06 -23.74
CA THR A 18 -2.38 -32.51 -22.49
C THR A 18 -1.46 -33.38 -21.63
N GLU A 19 -0.63 -34.22 -22.25
CA GLU A 19 0.36 -35.02 -21.51
C GLU A 19 1.48 -34.14 -20.94
N ALA A 20 1.98 -33.18 -21.72
CA ALA A 20 2.99 -32.23 -21.24
C ALA A 20 2.49 -31.37 -20.06
N LEU A 21 1.23 -30.90 -20.11
CA LEU A 21 0.62 -30.16 -19.00
C LEU A 21 0.44 -31.02 -17.73
N ALA A 22 0.06 -32.29 -17.90
CA ALA A 22 -0.06 -33.23 -16.78
C ALA A 22 1.31 -33.58 -16.16
N GLU A 23 2.37 -33.66 -16.98
CA GLU A 23 3.74 -33.87 -16.51
C GLU A 23 4.27 -32.65 -15.75
N THR A 24 4.03 -31.43 -16.24
CA THR A 24 4.38 -30.20 -15.51
C THR A 24 3.62 -30.06 -14.19
N GLY A 25 2.35 -30.48 -14.15
CA GLY A 25 1.56 -30.48 -12.91
C GLY A 25 2.18 -31.39 -11.84
N ARG A 26 2.51 -32.64 -12.20
CA ARG A 26 3.14 -33.59 -11.26
C ARG A 26 4.53 -33.12 -10.79
N ALA A 27 5.29 -32.47 -11.67
CA ALA A 27 6.59 -31.91 -11.31
C ALA A 27 6.47 -30.72 -10.34
N GLN A 28 5.40 -29.94 -10.48
CA GLN A 28 5.12 -28.83 -9.57
C GLN A 28 4.63 -29.34 -8.21
N ASP A 29 3.71 -30.31 -8.17
CA ASP A 29 3.24 -30.93 -6.92
C ASP A 29 4.41 -31.54 -6.12
N ALA A 30 5.32 -32.25 -6.78
CA ALA A 30 6.49 -32.85 -6.13
C ALA A 30 7.50 -31.81 -5.61
N ARG A 31 7.55 -30.63 -6.25
CA ARG A 31 8.38 -29.51 -5.80
C ARG A 31 7.75 -28.84 -4.58
N ASP A 32 6.45 -28.61 -4.61
CA ASP A 32 5.71 -28.00 -3.50
C ASP A 32 5.77 -28.89 -2.25
N GLU A 33 5.69 -30.22 -2.40
CA GLU A 33 5.92 -31.19 -1.32
C GLU A 33 7.35 -31.11 -0.75
N GLN A 34 8.37 -31.00 -1.61
CA GLN A 34 9.77 -30.83 -1.16
C GLN A 34 9.99 -29.50 -0.43
N GLU A 35 9.39 -28.41 -0.90
CA GLU A 35 9.47 -27.10 -0.25
C GLU A 35 8.76 -27.13 1.12
N ALA A 36 7.62 -27.84 1.23
CA ALA A 36 6.94 -28.03 2.51
C ALA A 36 7.79 -28.83 3.51
N ASP A 37 8.45 -29.90 3.08
CA ASP A 37 9.32 -30.71 3.96
C ASP A 37 10.53 -29.91 4.48
N VAL A 38 11.12 -29.03 3.66
CA VAL A 38 12.21 -28.15 4.07
C VAL A 38 11.73 -27.15 5.13
N LEU A 39 10.55 -26.55 4.94
CA LEU A 39 9.98 -25.61 5.92
C LEU A 39 9.68 -26.28 7.27
N VAL A 40 9.20 -27.54 7.27
CA VAL A 40 8.95 -28.28 8.51
C VAL A 40 10.25 -28.56 9.26
N ALA A 41 11.33 -28.92 8.56
CA ALA A 41 12.64 -29.15 9.18
C ALA A 41 13.25 -27.88 9.81
N ASP A 42 13.02 -26.71 9.19
CA ASP A 42 13.46 -25.41 9.74
C ASP A 42 12.69 -25.05 11.03
N ILE A 43 11.39 -25.37 11.09
CA ILE A 43 10.56 -25.15 12.29
C ILE A 43 11.04 -26.04 13.44
N ASP A 44 11.27 -27.33 13.20
CA ASP A 44 11.76 -28.25 14.23
C ASP A 44 13.13 -27.82 14.76
N THR A 45 14.00 -27.31 13.87
CA THR A 45 15.30 -26.75 14.24
C THR A 45 15.15 -25.51 15.12
N TYR A 46 14.30 -24.56 14.71
CA TYR A 46 14.02 -23.34 15.48
C TYR A 46 13.44 -23.66 16.87
N VAL A 47 12.52 -24.63 16.96
CA VAL A 47 11.93 -25.07 18.22
C VAL A 47 12.96 -25.76 19.11
N ALA A 48 13.88 -26.55 18.55
CA ALA A 48 14.94 -27.21 19.30
C ALA A 48 16.02 -26.22 19.81
N GLU A 49 16.28 -25.14 19.08
CA GLU A 49 17.21 -24.07 19.47
C GLU A 49 16.60 -23.09 20.49
N THR A 50 15.27 -23.00 20.53
CA THR A 50 14.56 -22.15 21.50
C THR A 50 14.63 -22.80 22.89
N ASP A 51 15.39 -22.21 23.81
CA ASP A 51 15.46 -22.66 25.19
C ASP A 51 14.13 -22.41 25.92
N PRO A 52 13.36 -23.46 26.31
CA PRO A 52 12.10 -23.27 27.03
C PRO A 52 12.30 -22.63 28.41
N ALA A 53 13.52 -22.68 28.98
CA ALA A 53 13.83 -22.01 30.23
C ALA A 53 13.91 -20.47 30.08
N SER A 54 13.97 -19.94 28.86
CA SER A 54 13.93 -18.50 28.59
C SER A 54 12.52 -17.90 28.61
N LEU A 55 11.46 -18.74 28.58
CA LEU A 55 10.06 -18.28 28.54
C LEU A 55 9.68 -17.33 29.69
N PRO A 56 10.03 -17.62 30.97
CA PRO A 56 9.71 -16.70 32.06
C PRO A 56 10.40 -15.33 31.94
N GLN A 57 11.58 -15.28 31.30
CA GLN A 57 12.28 -14.02 31.05
C GLN A 57 11.60 -13.23 29.95
N ALA A 58 11.19 -13.87 28.85
CA ALA A 58 10.44 -13.22 27.79
C ALA A 58 9.07 -12.70 28.27
N GLU A 59 8.38 -13.46 29.14
CA GLU A 59 7.15 -13.00 29.81
C GLU A 59 7.42 -11.76 30.68
N ALA A 60 8.50 -11.76 31.47
CA ALA A 60 8.87 -10.60 32.28
C ALA A 60 9.25 -9.37 31.43
N GLU A 61 9.90 -9.57 30.29
CA GLU A 61 10.23 -8.50 29.33
C GLU A 61 8.97 -7.93 28.66
N LEU A 62 8.00 -8.78 28.30
CA LEU A 62 6.70 -8.35 27.76
C LEU A 62 5.85 -7.61 28.80
N ASP A 63 5.81 -8.09 30.05
CA ASP A 63 5.11 -7.42 31.14
C ASP A 63 5.76 -6.07 31.50
N ALA A 64 7.08 -5.97 31.35
CA ALA A 64 7.82 -4.72 31.50
C ALA A 64 7.71 -3.81 30.27
N TRP A 65 7.25 -4.33 29.13
CA TRP A 65 7.06 -3.54 27.92
C TRP A 65 5.79 -2.70 28.08
N GLU A 66 5.98 -1.45 28.47
CA GLU A 66 4.92 -0.47 28.40
C GLU A 66 4.59 -0.21 26.93
N ILE A 67 3.44 -0.74 26.47
CA ILE A 67 2.85 -0.33 25.20
C ILE A 67 2.78 1.21 25.26
N PRO A 68 3.43 1.94 24.34
CA PRO A 68 3.29 3.38 24.29
C PRO A 68 1.80 3.70 24.21
N THR A 69 1.24 4.16 25.33
CA THR A 69 -0.20 4.41 25.50
C THR A 69 -0.68 5.54 24.60
N ASP A 70 0.27 6.18 23.92
CA ASP A 70 0.01 7.13 22.87
C ASP A 70 0.83 6.79 21.61
N PRO A 71 0.23 6.19 20.55
CA PRO A 71 0.86 6.22 19.23
C PRO A 71 1.04 7.65 18.70
N ARG A 72 0.48 8.66 19.38
CA ARG A 72 0.58 10.11 19.11
C ARG A 72 1.41 10.86 20.14
N GLY A 73 2.20 10.17 20.98
CA GLY A 73 3.24 10.82 21.79
C GLY A 73 4.36 11.45 20.94
N ALA A 74 4.37 11.17 19.64
CA ALA A 74 5.17 11.85 18.62
C ALA A 74 4.38 12.94 17.85
N GLY A 75 3.15 13.29 18.25
CA GLY A 75 2.33 14.26 17.54
C GLY A 75 1.05 14.64 18.27
N ALA A 76 1.18 15.64 19.16
CA ALA A 76 0.16 16.63 19.49
C ALA A 76 -1.21 16.14 20.00
N GLY A 77 -1.53 16.55 21.22
CA GLY A 77 -2.87 17.06 21.51
C GLY A 77 -3.17 18.24 20.58
N ALA A 78 -3.53 17.95 19.33
CA ALA A 78 -4.25 18.90 18.51
C ALA A 78 -5.55 19.16 19.25
N ASP A 79 -5.63 20.30 19.92
CA ASP A 79 -6.90 20.88 20.31
C ASP A 79 -7.83 20.75 19.10
N ASN A 80 -8.85 19.90 19.21
CA ASN A 80 -9.85 19.67 18.15
C ASN A 80 -10.59 20.97 17.76
N ASP A 81 -10.36 22.05 18.50
CA ASP A 81 -10.86 23.40 18.22
C ASP A 81 -9.95 24.23 17.31
N THR A 82 -8.79 23.70 16.88
CA THR A 82 -7.91 24.44 15.99
C THR A 82 -8.54 24.54 14.59
N PRO A 83 -8.82 25.74 14.08
CA PRO A 83 -9.48 25.90 12.79
C PRO A 83 -8.60 25.30 11.68
N LEU A 84 -9.22 24.46 10.86
CA LEU A 84 -8.58 23.85 9.70
C LEU A 84 -8.73 24.77 8.48
N VAL A 85 -7.65 24.91 7.71
CA VAL A 85 -7.58 25.79 6.54
C VAL A 85 -7.13 24.99 5.32
N PRO A 86 -7.81 25.13 4.16
CA PRO A 86 -7.38 24.49 2.93
C PRO A 86 -6.07 25.09 2.43
N VAL A 87 -5.13 24.21 2.08
CA VAL A 87 -3.82 24.59 1.52
C VAL A 87 -3.60 24.04 0.12
N PHE A 88 -4.28 22.96 -0.25
CA PHE A 88 -4.14 22.33 -1.56
C PHE A 88 -5.44 21.66 -2.00
N ALA A 89 -5.81 21.83 -3.27
CA ALA A 89 -6.98 21.17 -3.88
C ALA A 89 -6.49 20.07 -4.83
N ALA A 90 -6.68 18.81 -4.45
CA ALA A 90 -6.22 17.67 -5.23
C ALA A 90 -7.23 17.29 -6.32
N GLN A 91 -6.74 16.99 -7.51
CA GLN A 91 -7.55 16.52 -8.65
C GLN A 91 -7.72 15.00 -8.63
N THR A 92 -6.78 14.29 -8.00
CA THR A 92 -6.79 12.84 -7.89
C THR A 92 -6.49 12.36 -6.47
N GLU A 93 -6.92 11.14 -6.16
CA GLU A 93 -6.59 10.49 -4.89
C GLU A 93 -5.08 10.27 -4.72
N ALA A 94 -4.39 9.90 -5.80
CA ALA A 94 -2.94 9.70 -5.78
C ALA A 94 -2.20 10.99 -5.44
N GLU A 95 -2.59 12.10 -6.06
CA GLU A 95 -2.05 13.43 -5.76
C GLU A 95 -2.32 13.83 -4.30
N ALA A 96 -3.54 13.61 -3.82
CA ALA A 96 -3.90 13.86 -2.42
C ALA A 96 -3.02 13.06 -1.46
N ALA A 97 -2.80 11.76 -1.73
CA ALA A 97 -1.97 10.89 -0.91
C ALA A 97 -0.49 11.32 -0.91
N ILE A 98 0.05 11.74 -2.06
CA ILE A 98 1.43 12.25 -2.17
C ILE A 98 1.61 13.52 -1.34
N VAL A 99 0.71 14.49 -1.52
CA VAL A 99 0.79 15.76 -0.80
C VAL A 99 0.59 15.56 0.70
N ARG A 100 -0.33 14.68 1.09
CA ARG A 100 -0.53 14.28 2.49
C ARG A 100 0.74 13.73 3.10
N GLY A 101 1.34 12.73 2.44
CA GLY A 101 2.58 12.10 2.90
C GLY A 101 3.75 13.08 3.01
N LEU A 102 3.85 14.04 2.08
CA LEU A 102 4.87 15.09 2.13
C LEU A 102 4.71 15.99 3.36
N LEU A 103 3.50 16.45 3.66
CA LEU A 103 3.21 17.32 4.80
C LEU A 103 3.36 16.57 6.14
N GLU A 104 2.85 15.34 6.21
CA GLU A 104 2.98 14.49 7.41
C GLU A 104 4.45 14.14 7.69
N ALA A 105 5.27 13.93 6.66
CA ALA A 105 6.71 13.69 6.83
C ALA A 105 7.47 14.91 7.40
N GLN A 106 6.91 16.12 7.27
CA GLN A 106 7.42 17.34 7.91
C GLN A 106 6.78 17.60 9.29
N GLY A 107 5.95 16.67 9.79
CA GLY A 107 5.28 16.81 11.08
C GLY A 107 4.07 17.74 11.05
N ILE A 108 3.53 18.06 9.87
CA ILE A 108 2.32 18.87 9.73
C ILE A 108 1.11 17.93 9.66
N PRO A 109 0.26 17.85 10.70
CA PRO A 109 -0.98 17.08 10.65
C PRO A 109 -1.89 17.61 9.54
N THR A 110 -2.45 16.68 8.77
CA THR A 110 -3.32 17.01 7.65
C THR A 110 -4.63 16.25 7.75
N THR A 111 -5.70 16.84 7.24
CA THR A 111 -7.02 16.20 7.12
C THR A 111 -7.48 16.33 5.68
N LEU A 112 -8.07 15.27 5.14
CA LEU A 112 -8.67 15.30 3.81
C LEU A 112 -10.16 15.63 3.96
N ASP A 113 -10.57 16.76 3.41
CA ASP A 113 -11.97 17.11 3.22
C ASP A 113 -12.36 16.75 1.79
N GLY A 114 -12.74 15.49 1.63
CA GLY A 114 -13.06 14.87 0.35
C GLY A 114 -14.45 14.25 0.38
N LEU A 115 -15.10 14.27 -0.77
CA LEU A 115 -16.42 13.71 -0.98
C LEU A 115 -16.34 12.16 -0.87
N PRO A 116 -17.01 11.50 0.10
CA PRO A 116 -17.03 10.04 0.21
C PRO A 116 -17.82 9.34 -0.92
N THR A 117 -18.23 10.07 -1.96
CA THR A 117 -19.22 9.66 -2.96
C THR A 117 -18.79 8.54 -3.90
N ARG A 118 -17.53 8.07 -3.89
CA ARG A 118 -17.15 6.90 -4.71
C ARG A 118 -17.85 5.60 -4.28
N ALA A 119 -18.37 5.52 -3.04
CA ALA A 119 -19.17 4.38 -2.61
C ALA A 119 -20.59 4.34 -3.23
N LEU A 120 -21.10 5.47 -3.75
CA LEU A 120 -22.47 5.62 -4.24
C LEU A 120 -22.56 5.90 -5.75
N GLY A 121 -21.70 5.26 -6.55
CA GLY A 121 -21.84 5.22 -8.01
C GLY A 121 -21.45 6.52 -8.73
N ASN A 122 -20.77 6.36 -9.87
CA ASN A 122 -20.15 7.41 -10.69
C ASN A 122 -21.12 8.42 -11.35
N VAL A 123 -22.34 8.59 -10.84
CA VAL A 123 -23.40 9.35 -11.52
C VAL A 123 -23.31 10.87 -11.29
N PHE A 124 -22.60 11.31 -10.24
CA PHE A 124 -22.46 12.74 -9.91
C PHE A 124 -21.11 13.38 -10.31
N GLN A 125 -20.25 12.66 -11.04
CA GLN A 125 -18.89 13.10 -11.36
C GLN A 125 -18.79 14.07 -12.55
N ALA A 126 -19.90 14.51 -13.14
CA ALA A 126 -19.91 15.23 -14.41
C ALA A 126 -19.66 16.76 -14.31
N GLY A 127 -19.07 17.28 -13.23
CA GLY A 127 -18.90 18.74 -13.12
C GLY A 127 -17.89 19.28 -12.10
N GLU A 128 -17.23 18.44 -11.30
CA GLU A 128 -16.17 18.91 -10.39
C GLU A 128 -14.85 18.22 -10.76
N ASP A 129 -13.91 19.00 -11.30
CA ASP A 129 -12.53 18.58 -11.62
C ASP A 129 -11.65 18.41 -10.35
N ARG A 130 -12.27 18.25 -9.18
CA ARG A 130 -11.59 18.19 -7.87
C ARG A 130 -11.99 16.93 -7.11
N TRP A 131 -11.00 16.25 -6.55
CA TRP A 131 -11.19 15.06 -5.72
C TRP A 131 -11.44 15.41 -4.26
N GLY A 132 -10.70 16.38 -3.73
CA GLY A 132 -10.84 16.83 -2.35
C GLY A 132 -9.81 17.88 -1.96
N ASP A 133 -10.06 18.56 -0.85
CA ASP A 133 -9.20 19.59 -0.30
C ASP A 133 -8.36 19.03 0.85
N ILE A 134 -7.09 19.43 0.89
CA ILE A 134 -6.16 19.10 1.97
C ILE A 134 -6.17 20.26 2.95
N LEU A 135 -6.60 19.96 4.17
CA LEU A 135 -6.72 20.89 5.27
C LEU A 135 -5.58 20.70 6.26
N VAL A 136 -5.08 21.80 6.82
CA VAL A 136 -4.08 21.80 7.90
C VAL A 136 -4.49 22.79 9.00
N PRO A 137 -3.97 22.66 10.24
CA PRO A 137 -4.20 23.65 11.28
C PRO A 137 -3.78 25.05 10.83
N ALA A 138 -4.60 26.07 11.13
CA ALA A 138 -4.36 27.45 10.70
C ALA A 138 -2.95 27.96 11.05
N GLY A 139 -2.40 27.56 12.21
CA GLY A 139 -1.05 27.95 12.65
C GLY A 139 0.10 27.40 11.79
N GLN A 140 -0.16 26.40 10.94
CA GLN A 140 0.83 25.75 10.08
C GLN A 140 0.53 25.95 8.58
N ALA A 141 -0.52 26.70 8.23
CA ALA A 141 -0.97 26.86 6.85
C ALA A 141 0.08 27.52 5.94
N ASP A 142 0.80 28.51 6.44
CA ASP A 142 1.83 29.22 5.65
C ASP A 142 3.07 28.36 5.42
N GLU A 143 3.48 27.58 6.41
CA GLU A 143 4.57 26.61 6.30
C GLU A 143 4.23 25.52 5.29
N ALA A 144 3.02 24.95 5.38
CA ALA A 144 2.53 23.96 4.42
C ALA A 144 2.55 24.52 2.99
N ARG A 145 2.03 25.73 2.76
CA ARG A 145 2.04 26.37 1.43
C ARG A 145 3.46 26.62 0.91
N ALA A 146 4.38 27.01 1.78
CA ALA A 146 5.78 27.20 1.42
C ALA A 146 6.43 25.88 0.99
N LEU A 147 6.19 24.79 1.72
CA LEU A 147 6.67 23.44 1.36
C LEU A 147 6.14 22.99 0.00
N LEU A 148 4.84 23.18 -0.25
CA LEU A 148 4.22 22.80 -1.53
C LEU A 148 4.72 23.65 -2.71
N SER A 149 5.05 24.91 -2.47
CA SER A 149 5.62 25.79 -3.49
C SER A 149 7.09 25.48 -3.78
N ALA A 150 7.81 24.93 -2.81
CA ALA A 150 9.22 24.54 -2.93
C ALA A 150 9.39 23.14 -3.55
N ALA A 151 8.38 22.27 -3.45
CA ALA A 151 8.37 21.01 -4.15
C ALA A 151 8.51 21.29 -5.66
N PRO A 152 9.52 20.71 -6.34
CA PRO A 152 9.64 20.89 -7.78
C PRO A 152 8.35 20.36 -8.39
N ALA A 153 7.52 21.27 -8.92
CA ALA A 153 6.31 20.91 -9.65
C ALA A 153 6.74 19.89 -10.68
N GLY A 154 6.38 18.63 -10.43
CA GLY A 154 7.08 17.46 -10.95
C GLY A 154 7.53 17.73 -12.37
N GLU A 155 8.85 17.84 -12.54
CA GLU A 155 9.49 17.99 -13.84
C GLU A 155 8.79 16.97 -14.72
N SER A 156 7.91 17.47 -15.59
CA SER A 156 6.87 16.65 -16.19
C SER A 156 7.62 15.56 -16.91
N MET A 157 7.53 14.34 -16.36
CA MET A 157 8.32 13.20 -16.80
C MET A 157 7.92 13.01 -18.26
N ASN A 158 8.71 13.60 -19.15
CA ASN A 158 8.41 13.67 -20.56
C ASN A 158 8.88 12.32 -21.11
N PRO A 159 7.97 11.38 -21.38
CA PRO A 159 8.37 10.03 -21.75
C PRO A 159 8.98 9.98 -23.17
N GLU A 160 9.07 11.10 -23.88
CA GLU A 160 9.60 11.19 -25.25
C GLU A 160 11.14 11.28 -25.35
N ARG A 161 11.89 11.00 -24.27
CA ARG A 161 13.34 10.82 -24.32
C ARG A 161 13.73 9.34 -24.23
N THR A 162 13.41 8.57 -25.28
CA THR A 162 14.10 7.31 -25.58
C THR A 162 14.06 6.99 -27.06
#